data_AF-A0A352EV10-F1
#
_entry.id   AF-A0A352EV10-F1
#
_cell.length_a   1.000
_cell.length_b   1.000
_cell.length_c   1.000
_cell.angle_alpha   90.00
_cell.angle_beta   90.00
_cell.angle_gamma   90.00
#
_symmetry.space_group_name_H-M   'P 1'
#
loop_
_entity.id
_entity.type
_entity.pdbx_description
1 polymer ?
#
loop_
_entity_poly.entity_id
_entity_poly.type
_entity_poly.pdbx_seq_one_letter_code
_entity_poly.pdbx_strand_id
1 'polypeptide(L)'
;MKKSCSTLGILIIVILGTVYAYSQIVSGLSQLSDSVVVAVQAKKPNWKYHAVSPIDGSADLILQQWTLDSQSLRIAIIPHPSAADASRVMRALATNSRGRQDNEGLGDEAVSWGKNTISFRRRNFTVDISVVTISPTLSATESSDREADERKLCKEFARIVAEAIKDSR
;
A
#
# COMPACT_ATOMS: atom_id res chain seq x y z
N MET A 1 15.86 -53.02 20.67
CA MET A 1 16.26 -51.62 20.94
C MET A 1 15.50 -50.71 19.99
N LYS A 2 14.49 -49.96 20.48
CA LYS A 2 13.70 -49.02 19.67
C LYS A 2 14.47 -47.70 19.53
N LYS A 3 14.89 -47.35 18.31
CA LYS A 3 15.40 -46.01 18.00
C LYS A 3 14.19 -45.06 17.90
N SER A 4 13.84 -44.39 19.01
CA SER A 4 12.97 -43.20 18.96
C SER A 4 13.77 -42.07 18.32
N CYS A 5 13.84 -42.10 17.00
CA CYS A 5 14.53 -41.12 16.18
C CYS A 5 13.57 -39.94 15.91
N SER A 6 13.87 -38.81 16.55
CA SER A 6 13.86 -37.51 15.87
C SER A 6 12.54 -36.98 15.29
N THR A 7 11.41 -37.13 15.97
CA THR A 7 10.21 -36.32 15.67
C THR A 7 10.24 -34.95 16.37
N LEU A 8 10.82 -34.85 17.58
CA LEU A 8 10.90 -33.60 18.32
C LEU A 8 11.85 -32.57 17.67
N GLY A 9 12.97 -33.04 17.11
CA GLY A 9 13.97 -32.16 16.48
C GLY A 9 13.47 -31.51 15.18
N ILE A 10 12.65 -32.23 14.41
CA ILE A 10 12.06 -31.69 13.17
C ILE A 10 11.01 -30.62 13.49
N LEU A 11 10.20 -30.82 14.53
CA LEU A 11 9.19 -29.84 14.95
C LEU A 11 9.82 -28.51 15.38
N ILE A 12 10.94 -28.54 16.11
CA ILE A 12 11.66 -27.33 16.54
C ILE A 12 12.25 -26.56 15.35
N ILE A 13 12.80 -27.27 14.36
CA ILE A 13 13.35 -26.64 13.14
C ILE A 13 12.24 -25.98 12.31
N VAL A 14 11.07 -26.61 12.20
CA VAL A 14 9.92 -26.03 11.47
C VAL A 14 9.39 -24.77 12.17
N ILE A 15 9.29 -24.76 13.51
CA ILE A 15 8.84 -23.59 14.27
C ILE A 15 9.84 -22.43 14.19
N LEU A 16 11.15 -22.71 14.23
CA LEU A 16 12.17 -21.66 14.08
C LEU A 16 12.18 -21.06 12.66
N GLY A 17 11.94 -21.89 11.64
CA GLY A 17 11.86 -21.43 10.25
C GLY A 17 10.69 -20.48 9.99
N THR A 18 9.53 -20.72 10.59
CA THR A 18 8.35 -19.84 10.43
C THR A 18 8.51 -18.50 11.13
N VAL A 19 9.12 -18.49 12.33
CA VAL A 19 9.39 -17.25 13.08
C VAL A 19 10.39 -16.36 12.34
N TYR A 20 11.46 -16.95 11.78
CA TYR A 20 12.46 -16.20 11.02
C TYR A 20 11.86 -15.58 9.75
N ALA A 21 11.03 -16.33 9.01
CA ALA A 21 10.36 -15.82 7.82
C ALA A 21 9.42 -14.64 8.13
N TYR A 22 8.66 -14.71 9.23
CA TYR A 22 7.77 -13.62 9.65
C TYR A 22 8.56 -12.36 10.05
N SER A 23 9.64 -12.50 10.82
CA SER A 23 10.48 -11.37 11.21
C SER A 23 11.07 -10.60 10.02
N GLN A 24 11.48 -11.31 8.96
CA GLN A 24 12.03 -10.70 7.75
C GLN A 24 10.99 -9.89 6.96
N ILE A 25 9.73 -10.36 6.97
CA ILE A 25 8.61 -9.66 6.33
C ILE A 25 8.31 -8.35 7.08
N VAL A 26 8.24 -8.40 8.41
CA VAL A 26 7.95 -7.21 9.24
C VAL A 26 9.07 -6.17 9.13
N SER A 27 10.34 -6.58 9.16
CA SER A 27 11.47 -5.64 8.98
C SER A 27 11.49 -5.01 7.59
N GLY A 28 11.24 -5.80 6.55
CA GLY A 28 11.16 -5.30 5.18
C GLY A 28 9.99 -4.33 4.97
N LEU A 29 8.86 -4.58 5.64
CA LEU A 29 7.67 -3.73 5.60
C LEU A 29 7.94 -2.38 6.30
N SER A 30 8.60 -2.38 7.48
CA SER A 30 8.99 -1.14 8.16
C SER A 30 9.98 -0.31 7.34
N GLN A 31 11.00 -0.93 6.76
CA GLN A 31 11.96 -0.20 5.92
C GLN A 31 11.27 0.40 4.68
N LEU A 32 10.33 -0.34 4.09
CA LEU A 32 9.51 0.15 2.99
C LEU A 32 8.65 1.36 3.40
N SER A 33 8.05 1.30 4.59
CA SER A 33 7.30 2.40 5.21
C SER A 33 8.14 3.68 5.21
N ASP A 34 9.35 3.59 5.75
CA ASP A 34 10.24 4.74 5.94
C ASP A 34 10.71 5.29 4.60
N SER A 35 11.07 4.44 3.64
CA SER A 35 11.42 4.85 2.28
C SER A 35 10.29 5.65 1.61
N VAL A 36 9.03 5.21 1.78
CA VAL A 36 7.88 5.94 1.24
C VAL A 36 7.71 7.29 1.93
N VAL A 37 7.84 7.35 3.26
CA VAL A 37 7.74 8.61 4.01
C VAL A 37 8.81 9.60 3.57
N VAL A 38 10.06 9.16 3.47
CA VAL A 38 11.19 10.00 3.02
C VAL A 38 10.96 10.50 1.61
N ALA A 39 10.56 9.63 0.67
CA ALA A 39 10.33 10.01 -0.72
C ALA A 39 9.19 11.03 -0.87
N VAL A 40 8.09 10.83 -0.13
CA VAL A 40 6.96 11.75 -0.13
C VAL A 40 7.37 13.09 0.47
N GLN A 41 8.02 13.12 1.64
CA GLN A 41 8.45 14.37 2.28
C GLN A 41 9.46 15.14 1.43
N ALA A 42 10.36 14.45 0.73
CA ALA A 42 11.34 15.08 -0.16
C ALA A 42 10.67 15.78 -1.36
N LYS A 43 9.65 15.16 -1.96
CA LYS A 43 8.97 15.69 -3.15
C LYS A 43 7.78 16.61 -2.82
N LYS A 44 7.21 16.49 -1.62
CA LYS A 44 6.01 17.19 -1.16
C LYS A 44 6.19 17.74 0.27
N PRO A 45 7.16 18.64 0.50
CA PRO A 45 7.52 19.10 1.85
C PRO A 45 6.40 19.87 2.56
N ASN A 46 5.45 20.44 1.82
CA ASN A 46 4.31 21.17 2.39
C ASN A 46 3.22 20.24 2.93
N TRP A 47 3.23 18.96 2.57
CA TRP A 47 2.29 17.97 3.09
C TRP A 47 2.76 17.46 4.45
N LYS A 48 1.91 17.60 5.47
CA LYS A 48 2.22 17.17 6.83
C LYS A 48 1.94 15.69 6.99
N TYR A 49 2.96 14.92 7.35
CA TYR A 49 2.84 13.48 7.64
C TYR A 49 2.21 13.24 9.02
N HIS A 50 1.34 12.25 9.09
CA HIS A 50 0.74 11.73 10.31
C HIS A 50 0.90 10.21 10.33
N ALA A 51 1.55 9.70 11.38
CA ALA A 51 1.57 8.28 11.64
C ALA A 51 0.17 7.83 12.08
N VAL A 52 -0.41 6.86 11.36
CA VAL A 52 -1.71 6.28 11.72
C VAL A 52 -1.43 4.88 12.27
N SER A 53 -1.80 4.65 13.53
CA SER A 53 -1.69 3.31 14.10
C SER A 53 -2.65 2.36 13.37
N PRO A 54 -2.22 1.12 13.06
CA PRO A 54 -3.15 0.10 12.60
C PRO A 54 -4.31 -0.06 13.58
N ILE A 55 -5.49 -0.39 13.07
CA ILE A 55 -6.62 -0.75 13.93
C ILE A 55 -6.28 -2.10 14.57
N ASP A 56 -6.41 -2.23 15.88
CA ASP A 56 -6.16 -3.51 16.58
C ASP A 56 -6.92 -4.66 15.91
N GLY A 57 -6.19 -5.72 15.53
CA GLY A 57 -6.74 -6.88 14.83
C GLY A 57 -6.81 -6.76 13.30
N SER A 58 -6.40 -5.64 12.70
CA SER A 58 -6.17 -5.56 11.26
C SER A 58 -4.87 -6.29 10.89
N ALA A 59 -4.92 -7.07 9.80
CA ALA A 59 -3.75 -7.77 9.24
C ALA A 59 -2.60 -6.79 8.99
N ASP A 60 -1.35 -7.29 8.95
CA ASP A 60 -0.12 -6.52 8.70
C ASP A 60 -0.34 -5.46 7.61
N LEU A 61 -0.70 -4.23 7.98
CA LEU A 61 -1.05 -3.14 7.09
C LEU A 61 -0.32 -1.91 7.58
N ILE A 62 0.40 -1.24 6.69
CA ILE A 62 0.86 0.11 6.96
C ILE A 62 -0.17 1.09 6.42
N LEU A 63 -0.68 1.95 7.30
CA LEU A 63 -1.47 3.11 6.90
C LEU A 63 -0.69 4.37 7.22
N GLN A 64 -0.49 5.19 6.19
CA GLN A 64 0.20 6.46 6.29
C GLN A 64 -0.73 7.56 5.79
N GLN A 65 -0.75 8.71 6.47
CA GLN A 65 -1.60 9.83 6.09
C GLN A 65 -0.79 11.12 5.95
N TRP A 66 -1.14 11.92 4.95
CA TRP A 66 -0.66 13.29 4.83
C TRP A 66 -1.82 14.26 4.67
N THR A 67 -1.60 15.49 5.13
CA THR A 67 -2.59 16.57 4.98
C THR A 67 -1.96 17.84 4.44
N LEU A 68 -2.67 18.55 3.57
CA LEU A 68 -2.36 19.89 3.11
C LEU A 68 -3.68 20.68 3.02
N ASP A 69 -3.82 21.72 3.82
CA ASP A 69 -5.06 22.52 3.92
C ASP A 69 -6.31 21.63 4.14
N SER A 70 -7.25 21.62 3.19
CA SER A 70 -8.45 20.78 3.21
C SER A 70 -8.24 19.41 2.56
N GLN A 71 -7.03 19.06 2.09
CA GLN A 71 -6.75 17.80 1.43
C GLN A 71 -6.14 16.78 2.39
N SER A 72 -6.56 15.53 2.25
CA SER A 72 -6.02 14.38 2.96
C SER A 72 -5.65 13.28 1.98
N LEU A 73 -4.40 12.85 2.03
CA LEU A 73 -3.84 11.73 1.28
C LEU A 73 -3.68 10.55 2.24
N ARG A 74 -4.11 9.37 1.82
CA ARG A 74 -3.83 8.10 2.50
C ARG A 74 -3.09 7.17 1.57
N ILE A 75 -2.08 6.50 2.13
CA ILE A 75 -1.32 5.44 1.48
C ILE A 75 -1.44 4.21 2.37
N ALA A 76 -2.01 3.14 1.84
CA ALA A 76 -2.08 1.84 2.47
C ALA A 76 -1.10 0.89 1.76
N ILE A 77 -0.21 0.24 2.49
CA ILE A 77 0.72 -0.77 1.96
C ILE A 77 0.39 -2.10 2.62
N ILE A 78 0.00 -3.05 1.79
CA ILE A 78 -0.48 -4.36 2.22
C ILE A 78 0.51 -5.42 1.70
N PRO A 79 1.28 -6.08 2.58
CA PRO A 79 2.06 -7.26 2.25
C PRO A 79 1.16 -8.46 1.99
N HIS A 80 1.56 -9.28 1.04
CA HIS A 80 0.95 -10.57 0.74
C HIS A 80 2.00 -11.68 0.90
N PRO A 81 1.57 -12.93 1.18
CA PRO A 81 2.48 -14.07 1.29
C PRO A 81 3.31 -14.30 0.02
N SER A 82 2.77 -13.93 -1.15
CA SER A 82 3.44 -14.09 -2.43
C SER A 82 3.04 -13.02 -3.45
N ALA A 83 3.84 -12.86 -4.50
CA ALA A 83 3.49 -12.01 -5.63
C ALA A 83 2.23 -12.51 -6.37
N ALA A 84 1.99 -13.82 -6.37
CA ALA A 84 0.80 -14.42 -6.95
C ALA A 84 -0.46 -14.05 -6.17
N ASP A 85 -0.38 -14.02 -4.84
CA ASP A 85 -1.48 -13.58 -3.96
C ASP A 85 -1.79 -12.10 -4.16
N ALA A 86 -0.76 -11.25 -4.15
CA ALA A 86 -0.92 -9.83 -4.44
C ALA A 86 -1.57 -9.61 -5.82
N SER A 87 -1.16 -10.38 -6.84
CA SER A 87 -1.75 -10.28 -8.18
C SER A 87 -3.18 -10.79 -8.23
N ARG A 88 -3.52 -11.83 -7.46
CA ARG A 88 -4.90 -12.31 -7.33
C ARG A 88 -5.79 -11.23 -6.72
N VAL A 89 -5.32 -10.53 -5.69
CA VAL A 89 -6.03 -9.41 -5.07
C VAL A 89 -6.22 -8.26 -6.06
N MET A 90 -5.18 -7.86 -6.80
CA MET A 90 -5.30 -6.83 -7.84
C MET A 90 -6.28 -7.21 -8.94
N ARG A 91 -6.28 -8.47 -9.40
CA ARG A 91 -7.23 -8.96 -10.39
C ARG A 91 -8.66 -8.93 -9.86
N ALA A 92 -8.90 -9.39 -8.63
CA ALA A 92 -10.21 -9.31 -8.00
C ALA A 92 -10.69 -7.86 -7.86
N LEU A 93 -9.81 -6.95 -7.47
CA LEU A 93 -10.09 -5.52 -7.42
C LEU A 93 -10.45 -4.98 -8.82
N ALA A 94 -9.68 -5.34 -9.84
CA ALA A 94 -9.90 -4.91 -11.22
C ALA A 94 -11.22 -5.44 -11.80
N THR A 95 -11.68 -6.63 -11.39
CA THR A 95 -12.97 -7.19 -11.81
C THR A 95 -14.16 -6.52 -11.12
N ASN A 96 -14.02 -6.15 -9.84
CA ASN A 96 -15.13 -5.68 -9.02
C ASN A 96 -15.29 -4.15 -8.99
N SER A 97 -14.33 -3.41 -9.54
CA SER A 97 -14.29 -1.95 -9.47
C SER A 97 -15.07 -1.27 -10.60
N ARG A 98 -16.12 -0.51 -10.26
CA ARG A 98 -16.77 0.41 -11.20
C ARG A 98 -15.84 1.59 -11.52
N GLY A 99 -15.78 2.00 -12.79
CA GLY A 99 -14.95 3.13 -13.23
C GLY A 99 -13.47 2.81 -13.43
N ARG A 100 -13.14 1.53 -13.66
CA ARG A 100 -11.76 1.07 -13.88
C ARG A 100 -11.05 1.82 -15.01
N GLN A 101 -9.82 2.21 -14.74
CA GLN A 101 -8.84 2.62 -15.76
C GLN A 101 -7.48 1.99 -15.43
N ASP A 102 -6.89 1.30 -16.39
CA ASP A 102 -5.53 0.77 -16.24
C ASP A 102 -4.52 1.92 -16.25
N ASN A 103 -3.51 1.85 -15.38
CA ASN A 103 -2.47 2.88 -15.29
C ASN A 103 -1.10 2.26 -15.57
N GLU A 104 -0.63 2.42 -16.80
CA GLU A 104 0.71 1.96 -17.16
C GLU A 104 1.81 2.74 -16.44
N GLY A 105 2.95 2.09 -16.20
CA GLY A 105 4.13 2.70 -15.58
C GLY A 105 4.09 2.79 -14.05
N LEU A 106 3.04 2.29 -13.40
CA LEU A 106 2.94 2.18 -11.94
C LEU A 106 3.10 0.72 -11.51
N GLY A 107 4.24 0.40 -10.91
CA GLY A 107 4.50 -0.95 -10.39
C GLY A 107 4.49 -2.05 -11.46
N ASP A 108 3.97 -3.21 -11.10
CA ASP A 108 3.85 -4.39 -11.97
C ASP A 108 2.45 -4.51 -12.59
N GLU A 109 1.43 -3.98 -11.90
CA GLU A 109 0.05 -3.79 -12.40
C GLU A 109 -0.60 -2.67 -11.59
N ALA A 110 -1.47 -1.85 -12.21
CA ALA A 110 -2.11 -0.74 -11.52
C ALA A 110 -3.47 -0.37 -12.13
N VAL A 111 -4.40 -0.02 -11.26
CA VAL A 111 -5.78 0.32 -11.61
C VAL A 111 -6.22 1.56 -10.83
N SER A 112 -6.96 2.45 -11.50
CA SER A 112 -7.77 3.46 -10.83
C SER A 112 -9.15 2.91 -10.59
N TRP A 113 -9.72 3.18 -9.41
CA TRP A 113 -11.08 2.79 -9.08
C TRP A 113 -11.71 3.80 -8.13
N GLY A 114 -13.05 3.77 -8.05
CA GLY A 114 -13.78 4.82 -7.36
C GLY A 114 -13.54 6.19 -8.03
N LYS A 115 -13.59 7.26 -7.23
CA LYS A 115 -13.42 8.62 -7.75
C LYS A 115 -11.96 9.08 -7.74
N ASN A 116 -11.21 8.64 -6.74
CA ASN A 116 -9.96 9.24 -6.29
C ASN A 116 -9.04 8.20 -5.62
N THR A 117 -9.04 6.96 -6.11
CA THR A 117 -8.14 5.90 -5.62
C THR A 117 -7.34 5.28 -6.75
N ILE A 118 -6.05 5.07 -6.52
CA ILE A 118 -5.16 4.29 -7.37
C ILE A 118 -4.58 3.16 -6.54
N SER A 119 -4.76 1.95 -7.05
CA SER A 119 -4.14 0.75 -6.50
C SER A 119 -3.09 0.23 -7.46
N PHE A 120 -1.94 -0.15 -6.95
CA PHE A 120 -0.94 -0.85 -7.75
C PHE A 120 -0.27 -1.95 -6.96
N ARG A 121 0.25 -2.96 -7.67
CA ARG A 121 1.09 -4.00 -7.08
C ARG A 121 2.54 -3.73 -7.39
N ARG A 122 3.39 -4.07 -6.43
CA ARG A 122 4.82 -4.19 -6.61
C ARG A 122 5.33 -5.41 -5.85
N ARG A 123 5.87 -6.39 -6.56
CA ARG A 123 6.25 -7.69 -5.97
C ARG A 123 5.06 -8.33 -5.24
N ASN A 124 5.21 -8.62 -3.95
CA ASN A 124 4.19 -9.17 -3.06
C ASN A 124 3.47 -8.09 -2.22
N PHE A 125 3.53 -6.82 -2.61
CA PHE A 125 2.78 -5.75 -1.94
C PHE A 125 1.70 -5.19 -2.87
N THR A 126 0.53 -4.88 -2.32
CA THR A 126 -0.42 -3.96 -2.94
C THR A 126 -0.38 -2.63 -2.22
N VAL A 127 -0.50 -1.55 -2.98
CA VAL A 127 -0.46 -0.18 -2.48
C VAL A 127 -1.71 0.53 -2.95
N ASP A 128 -2.50 1.04 -2.00
CA ASP A 128 -3.68 1.84 -2.29
C ASP A 128 -3.42 3.30 -1.89
N ILE A 129 -3.69 4.21 -2.82
CA ILE A 129 -3.47 5.63 -2.64
C ILE A 129 -4.77 6.35 -2.92
N SER A 130 -5.26 7.11 -1.93
CA SER A 130 -6.48 7.89 -2.06
C SER A 130 -6.29 9.31 -1.58
N VAL A 131 -6.87 10.28 -2.31
CA VAL A 131 -6.85 11.70 -1.94
C VAL A 131 -8.28 12.19 -1.79
N VAL A 132 -8.61 12.78 -0.66
CA VAL A 132 -9.94 13.35 -0.39
C VAL A 132 -9.80 14.81 0.03
N THR A 133 -10.61 15.69 -0.54
CA THR A 133 -10.77 17.07 -0.09
C THR A 133 -11.92 17.16 0.91
N ILE A 134 -11.60 17.51 2.15
CA ILE A 134 -12.51 17.73 3.27
C ILE A 134 -13.03 19.17 3.16
N SER A 135 -14.10 19.38 2.38
CA SER A 135 -14.76 20.69 2.26
C SER A 135 -16.28 20.56 2.25
N PRO A 136 -17.03 21.58 2.71
CA PRO A 136 -18.50 21.53 2.73
C PRO A 136 -19.10 21.42 1.33
N THR A 137 -20.35 20.96 1.29
CA THR A 137 -21.23 20.78 0.12
C THR A 137 -20.93 21.74 -1.04
N LEU A 138 -20.45 21.16 -2.14
CA LEU A 138 -20.16 21.86 -3.39
C LEU A 138 -21.34 21.85 -4.36
N SER A 139 -21.34 22.79 -5.30
CA SER A 139 -22.12 22.64 -6.53
C SER A 139 -21.59 21.48 -7.40
N ALA A 140 -22.42 20.99 -8.33
CA ALA A 140 -22.05 19.86 -9.19
C ALA A 140 -20.79 20.13 -10.05
N THR A 141 -20.61 21.35 -10.53
CA THR A 141 -19.44 21.74 -11.35
C THR A 141 -18.16 21.77 -10.51
N GLU A 142 -18.20 22.41 -9.33
CA GLU A 142 -17.06 22.42 -8.41
C GLU A 142 -16.68 21.00 -7.97
N SER A 143 -17.66 20.09 -7.89
CA SER A 143 -17.42 18.68 -7.56
C SER A 143 -16.64 17.96 -8.66
N SER A 144 -16.92 18.24 -9.93
CA SER A 144 -16.23 17.63 -11.07
C SER A 144 -14.78 18.10 -11.16
N ASP A 145 -14.54 19.40 -11.04
CA ASP A 145 -13.18 19.96 -11.09
C ASP A 145 -12.33 19.44 -9.93
N ARG A 146 -12.92 19.36 -8.73
CA ARG A 146 -12.28 18.76 -7.56
C ARG A 146 -11.92 17.29 -7.79
N GLU A 147 -12.83 16.49 -8.34
CA GLU A 147 -12.54 15.08 -8.62
C GLU A 147 -11.38 14.91 -9.62
N ALA A 148 -11.28 15.81 -10.61
CA ALA A 148 -10.16 15.81 -11.55
C ALA A 148 -8.84 16.15 -10.85
N ASP A 149 -8.82 17.14 -9.97
CA ASP A 149 -7.65 17.53 -9.18
C ASP A 149 -7.22 16.42 -8.21
N GLU A 150 -8.15 15.81 -7.49
CA GLU A 150 -7.89 14.68 -6.59
C GLU A 150 -7.28 13.49 -7.36
N ARG A 151 -7.80 13.20 -8.55
CA ARG A 151 -7.25 12.14 -9.41
C ARG A 151 -5.85 12.47 -9.91
N LYS A 152 -5.59 13.73 -10.26
CA LYS A 152 -4.25 14.19 -10.65
C LYS A 152 -3.25 14.04 -9.51
N LEU A 153 -3.65 14.42 -8.29
CA LEU A 153 -2.85 14.23 -7.08
C LEU A 153 -2.60 12.74 -6.80
N CYS A 154 -3.62 11.89 -6.88
CA CYS A 154 -3.44 10.44 -6.71
C CYS A 154 -2.41 9.87 -7.69
N LYS A 155 -2.48 10.25 -8.98
CA LYS A 155 -1.51 9.82 -9.99
C LYS A 155 -0.11 10.30 -9.67
N GLU A 156 0.03 11.53 -9.19
CA GLU A 156 1.33 12.07 -8.80
C GLU A 156 1.92 11.31 -7.61
N PHE A 157 1.18 11.16 -6.52
CA PHE A 157 1.64 10.40 -5.35
C PHE A 157 1.91 8.93 -5.68
N ALA A 158 1.10 8.30 -6.53
CA ALA A 158 1.35 6.93 -6.98
C ALA A 158 2.68 6.77 -7.70
N ARG A 159 3.10 7.73 -8.52
CA ARG A 159 4.44 7.71 -9.13
C ARG A 159 5.55 7.83 -8.10
N ILE A 160 5.41 8.78 -7.16
CA ILE A 160 6.39 8.98 -6.08
C ILE A 160 6.58 7.68 -5.28
N VAL A 161 5.49 7.04 -4.90
CA VAL A 161 5.52 5.80 -4.11
C VAL A 161 6.06 4.63 -4.94
N ALA A 162 5.62 4.46 -6.19
CA ALA A 162 6.11 3.39 -7.05
C ALA A 162 7.62 3.47 -7.29
N GLU A 163 8.17 4.70 -7.39
CA GLU A 163 9.61 4.94 -7.45
C GLU A 163 10.31 4.60 -6.13
N ALA A 164 9.79 5.06 -4.99
CA ALA A 164 10.37 4.78 -3.67
C ALA A 164 10.51 3.27 -3.37
N ILE A 165 9.51 2.48 -3.78
CA ILE A 165 9.50 1.03 -3.60
C ILE A 165 10.48 0.33 -4.56
N LYS A 166 10.84 0.94 -5.69
CA LYS A 166 11.83 0.39 -6.63
C LYS A 166 13.25 0.38 -6.03
N ASP A 167 13.57 1.40 -5.25
CA ASP A 167 14.93 1.67 -4.77
C ASP A 167 15.25 1.01 -3.42
N SER A 168 14.26 0.40 -2.77
CA SER A 168 14.41 -0.30 -1.48
C SER A 168 15.07 -1.70 -1.62
N ARG A 169 16.15 -1.81 -2.41
CA ARG A 169 16.92 -3.06 -2.63
C ARG A 169 18.12 -3.19 -1.71
#